data_AF-A0A1T3CQJ9-F1
#
_entry.id   AF-A0A1T3CQJ9-F1
#
_cell.length_a   1.000
_cell.length_b   1.000
_cell.length_c   1.000
_cell.angle_alpha   90.00
_cell.angle_beta   90.00
_cell.angle_gamma   90.00
#
_symmetry.space_group_name_H-M   'P 1'
#
loop_
_entity.id
_entity.type
_entity.pdbx_description
1 polymer ?
#
loop_
_entity_poly.entity_id
_entity_poly.type
_entity_poly.pdbx_seq_one_letter_code
_entity_poly.pdbx_strand_id
1 'polypeptide(L)'
;MAAIGSHYAKIEHVQGLVVAMHEFLRRAINMVLETGHNASIERLVFTQVRLLSCIGMMYCGAQQLIERAKASRIDLVAFCETEWVNYTEQQDQLLRSHTVDQAASDWKAWCCAESRRRTGYTIWLLDCMWSFQFQVRPLLSLEDARVPVPCQEVLWEASTALDWRQLYSVSTKNLSLHEVIQILYVEKRLQSSTGEFSRILCIHALFRRTWEVEAYFKQPLTLWSPAAEQQAIKPKEMSGPVWLPEIQIYSRWRNSACDCLDVLHWHANSVIGAAVQLALLMTREREPESDGQITEARTHIRRWAMEDQYKARLAMIHAGVSFWH
;
A
#
# COMPACT_ATOMS: atom_id res chain seq x y z
N MET A 1 10.72 15.42 -10.08
CA MET A 1 10.69 14.76 -11.41
C MET A 1 12.07 14.35 -11.91
N ALA A 2 13.04 15.25 -12.05
CA ALA A 2 14.37 14.90 -12.59
C ALA A 2 15.09 13.76 -11.84
N ALA A 3 14.99 13.69 -10.51
CA ALA A 3 15.58 12.60 -9.73
C ALA A 3 14.98 11.22 -10.05
N ILE A 4 13.66 11.13 -10.19
CA ILE A 4 13.02 9.88 -10.64
C ILE A 4 13.38 9.58 -12.10
N GLY A 5 13.30 10.59 -12.98
CA GLY A 5 13.64 10.45 -14.39
C GLY A 5 15.09 9.97 -14.65
N SER A 6 16.01 10.27 -13.73
CA SER A 6 17.42 9.83 -13.85
C SER A 6 17.58 8.32 -13.91
N HIS A 7 16.64 7.53 -13.35
CA HIS A 7 16.63 6.06 -13.44
C HIS A 7 16.47 5.54 -14.88
N TYR A 8 15.92 6.35 -15.78
CA TYR A 8 15.66 5.98 -17.17
C TYR A 8 16.65 6.61 -18.15
N ALA A 9 17.68 7.29 -17.65
CA ALA A 9 18.69 7.92 -18.48
C ALA A 9 19.57 6.87 -19.18
N LYS A 10 19.74 6.97 -20.50
CA LYS A 10 20.57 6.06 -21.30
C LYS A 10 22.01 6.55 -21.34
N ILE A 11 22.68 6.56 -20.18
CA ILE A 11 24.05 7.06 -20.01
C ILE A 11 24.91 5.97 -19.35
N GLU A 12 26.17 5.86 -19.74
CA GLU A 12 27.12 4.99 -19.03
C GLU A 12 27.27 5.41 -17.56
N HIS A 13 27.37 4.43 -16.66
CA HIS A 13 27.44 4.67 -15.20
C HIS A 13 26.26 5.47 -14.60
N VAL A 14 25.05 5.32 -15.16
CA VAL A 14 23.81 5.99 -14.70
C VAL A 14 23.57 5.91 -13.19
N GLN A 15 24.03 4.84 -12.54
CA GLN A 15 23.88 4.65 -11.10
C GLN A 15 24.46 5.80 -10.26
N GLY A 16 25.62 6.34 -10.65
CA GLY A 16 26.23 7.49 -9.97
C GLY A 16 25.36 8.75 -10.08
N LEU A 17 24.79 8.99 -11.27
CA LEU A 17 23.86 10.08 -11.53
C LEU A 17 22.57 9.93 -10.70
N VAL A 18 21.99 8.74 -10.68
CA VAL A 18 20.76 8.44 -9.92
C VAL A 18 20.94 8.78 -8.45
N VAL A 19 22.01 8.26 -7.83
CA VAL A 19 22.30 8.50 -6.41
C VAL A 19 22.55 9.99 -6.15
N ALA A 20 23.32 10.67 -7.01
CA ALA A 20 23.58 12.10 -6.88
C ALA A 20 22.30 12.94 -6.98
N MET A 21 21.40 12.60 -7.90
CA MET A 21 20.14 13.31 -8.10
C MET A 21 19.17 13.15 -6.92
N HIS A 22 19.07 11.96 -6.33
CA HIS A 22 18.27 11.74 -5.12
C HIS A 22 18.86 12.44 -3.90
N GLU A 23 20.19 12.43 -3.74
CA GLU A 23 20.86 13.17 -2.67
C GLU A 23 20.68 14.68 -2.82
N PHE A 24 20.76 15.21 -4.04
CA PHE A 24 20.48 16.61 -4.33
C PHE A 24 19.04 16.99 -3.95
N LEU A 25 18.05 16.20 -4.41
CA LEU A 25 16.65 16.44 -4.07
C LEU A 25 16.41 16.42 -2.55
N ARG A 26 16.97 15.43 -1.85
CA ARG A 26 16.87 15.33 -0.39
C ARG A 26 17.42 16.58 0.32
N ARG A 27 18.59 17.07 -0.11
CA ARG A 27 19.18 18.31 0.45
C ARG A 27 18.32 19.53 0.15
N ALA A 28 17.77 19.64 -1.05
CA ALA A 28 16.88 20.73 -1.41
C ALA A 28 15.60 20.74 -0.55
N ILE A 29 15.00 19.58 -0.29
CA ILE A 29 13.84 19.44 0.61
C ILE A 29 14.19 19.92 2.02
N ASN A 30 15.33 19.47 2.57
CA ASN A 30 15.76 19.88 3.90
C ASN A 30 16.05 21.38 4.00
N MET A 31 16.69 21.96 2.98
CA MET A 31 16.94 23.40 2.92
C MET A 31 15.63 24.20 2.95
N VAL A 32 14.59 23.76 2.24
CA VAL A 32 13.27 24.42 2.26
C VAL A 32 12.62 24.33 3.65
N LEU A 33 12.78 23.20 4.34
CA LEU A 33 12.30 23.02 5.72
C LEU A 33 13.01 23.94 6.71
N GLU A 34 14.34 24.00 6.63
CA GLU A 34 15.18 24.78 7.55
C GLU A 34 15.02 26.29 7.37
N THR A 35 14.86 26.75 6.13
CA THR A 35 14.78 28.19 5.83
C THR A 35 13.39 28.79 6.03
N GLY A 36 12.37 27.98 6.35
CA GLY A 36 11.01 28.46 6.58
C GLY A 36 10.27 28.94 5.31
N HIS A 37 10.82 28.72 4.11
CA HIS A 37 10.15 29.01 2.83
C HIS A 37 9.00 28.03 2.51
N ASN A 38 8.65 27.14 3.43
CA ASN A 38 7.53 26.22 3.29
C ASN A 38 6.16 26.94 3.28
N ALA A 39 6.05 28.15 3.84
CA ALA A 39 4.78 28.87 3.95
C ALA A 39 4.18 29.25 2.58
N SER A 40 5.01 29.40 1.54
CA SER A 40 4.54 29.70 0.18
C SER A 40 4.21 28.45 -0.64
N ILE A 41 4.58 27.25 -0.17
CA ILE A 41 4.38 26.00 -0.90
C ILE A 41 3.12 25.32 -0.36
N GLU A 42 2.22 24.94 -1.25
CA GLU A 42 1.06 24.14 -0.86
C GLU A 42 1.52 22.85 -0.17
N ARG A 43 1.03 22.63 1.05
CA ARG A 43 1.45 21.50 1.91
C ARG A 43 1.28 20.15 1.21
N LEU A 44 0.20 19.97 0.45
CA LEU A 44 -0.03 18.75 -0.34
C LEU A 44 1.09 18.51 -1.35
N VAL A 45 1.43 19.53 -2.16
CA VAL A 45 2.50 19.45 -3.16
C VAL A 45 3.83 19.14 -2.50
N PHE A 46 4.13 19.79 -1.38
CA PHE A 46 5.36 19.53 -0.65
C PHE A 46 5.42 18.08 -0.12
N THR A 47 4.33 17.56 0.44
CA THR A 47 4.24 16.14 0.83
C THR A 47 4.44 15.20 -0.36
N GLN A 48 3.85 15.48 -1.52
CA GLN A 48 4.03 14.66 -2.72
C GLN A 48 5.48 14.64 -3.21
N VAL A 49 6.18 15.78 -3.15
CA VAL A 49 7.62 15.84 -3.46
C VAL A 49 8.44 14.97 -2.50
N ARG A 50 8.12 15.01 -1.21
CA ARG A 50 8.80 14.20 -0.18
C ARG A 50 8.51 12.72 -0.33
N LEU A 51 7.27 12.37 -0.65
CA LEU A 51 6.83 11.02 -0.95
C LEU A 51 7.66 10.44 -2.10
N LEU A 52 7.72 11.14 -3.23
CA LEU A 52 8.52 10.74 -4.39
C LEU A 52 10.02 10.66 -4.07
N SER A 53 10.53 11.60 -3.26
CA SER A 53 11.92 11.55 -2.80
C SER A 53 12.19 10.31 -1.94
N CYS A 54 11.28 9.93 -1.05
CA CYS A 54 11.43 8.73 -0.22
C CYS A 54 11.42 7.47 -1.08
N ILE A 55 10.47 7.34 -2.02
CA ILE A 55 10.45 6.24 -2.99
C ILE A 55 11.78 6.17 -3.74
N GLY A 56 12.21 7.29 -4.32
CA GLY A 56 13.45 7.39 -5.08
C GLY A 56 14.67 6.94 -4.28
N MET A 57 14.79 7.39 -3.02
CA MET A 57 15.87 7.00 -2.12
C MET A 57 15.80 5.53 -1.70
N MET A 58 14.61 4.96 -1.47
CA MET A 58 14.44 3.55 -1.10
C MET A 58 14.87 2.59 -2.22
N TYR A 59 14.67 2.96 -3.49
CA TYR A 59 14.95 2.09 -4.64
C TYR A 59 16.15 2.52 -5.49
N CYS A 60 16.91 3.54 -5.08
CA CYS A 60 18.12 3.96 -5.82
C CYS A 60 19.34 3.05 -5.63
N GLY A 61 19.27 2.01 -4.79
CA GLY A 61 20.37 1.07 -4.57
C GLY A 61 21.53 1.60 -3.71
N ALA A 62 21.45 2.82 -3.16
CA ALA A 62 22.44 3.35 -2.22
C ALA A 62 21.99 3.18 -0.77
N GLN A 63 22.69 2.34 0.00
CA GLN A 63 22.33 2.02 1.39
C GLN A 63 22.16 3.26 2.30
N GLN A 64 23.02 4.27 2.14
CA GLN A 64 22.91 5.50 2.92
C GLN A 64 21.61 6.27 2.65
N LEU A 65 21.11 6.25 1.41
CA LEU A 65 19.86 6.90 1.04
C LEU A 65 18.66 6.09 1.51
N ILE A 66 18.75 4.76 1.47
CA ILE A 66 17.73 3.86 2.05
C ILE A 66 17.54 4.17 3.54
N GLU A 67 18.61 4.22 4.32
CA GLU A 67 18.52 4.51 5.76
C GLU A 67 17.97 5.92 6.04
N ARG A 68 18.33 6.91 5.21
CA ARG A 68 17.75 8.27 5.31
C ARG A 68 16.26 8.30 4.99
N ALA A 69 15.82 7.59 3.96
CA ALA A 69 14.42 7.49 3.60
C ALA A 69 13.60 6.78 4.70
N LYS A 70 14.14 5.70 5.27
CA LYS A 70 13.56 5.04 6.44
C LYS A 70 13.39 6.02 7.59
N ALA A 71 14.36 6.87 7.89
CA ALA A 71 14.28 7.85 8.96
C ALA A 71 13.27 8.98 8.67
N SER A 72 13.22 9.49 7.44
CA SER A 72 12.36 10.63 7.07
C SER A 72 10.89 10.27 6.83
N ARG A 73 10.52 8.98 6.84
CA ARG A 73 9.15 8.55 6.53
C ARG A 73 8.11 9.00 7.58
N ILE A 74 8.54 9.25 8.82
CA ILE A 74 7.65 9.72 9.90
C ILE A 74 6.93 11.01 9.51
N ASP A 75 7.58 11.84 8.71
CA ASP A 75 6.99 13.09 8.30
C ASP A 75 5.92 12.94 7.21
N LEU A 76 5.91 11.82 6.49
CA LEU A 76 4.81 11.45 5.60
C LEU A 76 3.60 10.98 6.43
N VAL A 77 3.85 10.27 7.53
CA VAL A 77 2.81 9.86 8.48
C VAL A 77 2.16 11.07 9.14
N ALA A 78 2.93 12.10 9.48
CA ALA A 78 2.39 13.35 10.02
C ALA A 78 1.34 14.00 9.08
N PHE A 79 1.50 13.86 7.75
CA PHE A 79 0.47 14.30 6.79
C PHE A 79 -0.81 13.45 6.89
N CYS A 80 -0.67 12.14 7.08
CA CYS A 80 -1.80 11.23 7.27
C CYS A 80 -2.61 11.59 8.54
N GLU A 81 -1.93 11.91 9.64
CA GLU A 81 -2.58 12.24 10.91
C GLU A 81 -3.30 13.60 10.90
N THR A 82 -2.86 14.53 10.05
CA THR A 82 -3.36 15.91 10.04
C THR A 82 -4.23 16.21 8.84
N GLU A 83 -3.69 16.11 7.63
CA GLU A 83 -4.35 16.57 6.40
C GLU A 83 -5.28 15.50 5.83
N TRP A 84 -4.87 14.24 5.89
CA TRP A 84 -5.60 13.15 5.23
C TRP A 84 -6.93 12.85 5.93
N VAL A 85 -6.93 12.74 7.27
CA VAL A 85 -8.12 12.45 8.07
C VAL A 85 -9.09 13.63 8.13
N ASN A 86 -8.61 14.87 7.98
CA ASN A 86 -9.45 16.08 7.92
C ASN A 86 -10.31 16.19 6.64
N TYR A 87 -10.41 15.10 5.87
CA TYR A 87 -11.40 14.94 4.83
C TYR A 87 -12.82 15.20 5.37
N THR A 88 -13.46 16.28 4.93
CA THR A 88 -14.82 16.60 5.36
C THR A 88 -15.81 16.01 4.35
N GLU A 89 -16.59 14.99 4.75
CA GLU A 89 -17.70 14.44 3.95
C GLU A 89 -18.69 15.53 3.48
N GLN A 90 -18.72 16.67 4.19
CA GLN A 90 -19.51 17.85 3.82
C GLN A 90 -19.10 18.46 2.46
N GLN A 91 -17.83 18.36 2.04
CA GLN A 91 -17.41 18.86 0.73
C GLN A 91 -18.04 18.07 -0.42
N ASP A 92 -18.16 16.74 -0.32
CA ASP A 92 -18.79 15.92 -1.36
C ASP A 92 -20.28 16.21 -1.53
N GLN A 93 -20.98 16.50 -0.44
CA GLN A 93 -22.42 16.81 -0.45
C GLN A 93 -22.69 18.17 -1.10
N LEU A 94 -21.85 19.17 -0.80
CA LEU A 94 -21.96 20.51 -1.39
C LEU A 94 -21.71 20.47 -2.91
N LEU A 95 -20.68 19.73 -3.36
CA LEU A 95 -20.33 19.56 -4.78
C LEU A 95 -21.47 18.95 -5.62
N ARG A 96 -22.37 18.16 -5.02
CA ARG A 96 -23.53 17.57 -5.72
C ARG A 96 -24.69 18.56 -5.93
N SER A 97 -24.67 19.72 -5.26
CA SER A 97 -25.80 20.68 -5.22
C SER A 97 -25.62 21.91 -6.11
N HIS A 98 -24.41 22.18 -6.62
CA HIS A 98 -24.09 23.42 -7.33
C HIS A 98 -24.60 23.46 -8.78
N THR A 99 -24.87 24.64 -9.32
CA THR A 99 -25.36 24.88 -10.70
C THR A 99 -24.29 24.64 -11.77
N VAL A 100 -24.67 24.60 -13.05
CA VAL A 100 -23.74 24.33 -14.19
C VAL A 100 -22.60 25.35 -14.26
N ASP A 101 -22.86 26.61 -13.90
CA ASP A 101 -21.89 27.71 -13.98
C ASP A 101 -20.70 27.57 -13.01
N GLN A 102 -20.83 26.74 -11.96
CA GLN A 102 -19.76 26.51 -10.98
C GLN A 102 -18.93 25.23 -11.26
N ALA A 103 -19.27 24.46 -12.31
CA ALA A 103 -18.70 23.13 -12.56
C ALA A 103 -17.16 23.13 -12.63
N ALA A 104 -16.54 24.17 -13.20
CA ALA A 104 -15.08 24.25 -13.30
C ALA A 104 -14.39 24.46 -11.94
N SER A 105 -14.99 25.28 -11.06
CA SER A 105 -14.49 25.51 -9.71
C SER A 105 -14.68 24.27 -8.84
N ASP A 106 -15.85 23.64 -8.95
CA ASP A 106 -16.20 22.41 -8.23
C ASP A 106 -15.26 21.27 -8.63
N TRP A 107 -15.00 21.12 -9.93
CA TRP A 107 -14.07 20.13 -10.44
C TRP A 107 -12.66 20.35 -9.90
N LYS A 108 -12.17 21.60 -9.87
CA LYS A 108 -10.85 21.92 -9.30
C LYS A 108 -10.79 21.59 -7.82
N ALA A 109 -11.81 21.96 -7.04
CA ALA A 109 -11.87 21.64 -5.61
C ALA A 109 -11.91 20.12 -5.37
N TRP A 110 -12.68 19.40 -6.18
CA TRP A 110 -12.74 17.94 -6.17
C TRP A 110 -11.40 17.30 -6.51
N CYS A 111 -10.70 17.77 -7.56
CA CYS A 111 -9.37 17.29 -7.93
C CYS A 111 -8.37 17.47 -6.79
N CYS A 112 -8.41 18.61 -6.09
CA CYS A 112 -7.57 18.84 -4.90
C CYS A 112 -7.89 17.83 -3.77
N ALA A 113 -9.18 17.57 -3.52
CA ALA A 113 -9.60 16.61 -2.50
C ALA A 113 -9.20 15.17 -2.85
N GLU A 114 -9.43 14.73 -4.10
CA GLU A 114 -9.03 13.41 -4.59
C GLU A 114 -7.50 13.27 -4.62
N SER A 115 -6.76 14.32 -4.97
CA SER A 115 -5.28 14.34 -4.88
C SER A 115 -4.80 14.11 -3.45
N ARG A 116 -5.43 14.75 -2.46
CA ARG A 116 -5.11 14.56 -1.03
C ARG A 116 -5.41 13.13 -0.59
N ARG A 117 -6.58 12.60 -0.96
CA ARG A 117 -6.99 11.21 -0.68
C ARG A 117 -5.99 10.22 -1.26
N ARG A 118 -5.67 10.33 -2.55
CA ARG A 118 -4.71 9.46 -3.24
C ARG A 118 -3.31 9.56 -2.65
N THR A 119 -2.87 10.75 -2.24
CA THR A 119 -1.58 10.96 -1.58
C THR A 119 -1.51 10.22 -0.25
N GLY A 120 -2.52 10.37 0.62
CA GLY A 120 -2.57 9.66 1.91
C GLY A 120 -2.62 8.14 1.74
N TYR A 121 -3.41 7.65 0.79
CA TYR A 121 -3.45 6.21 0.48
C TYR A 121 -2.15 5.69 -0.13
N THR A 122 -1.42 6.50 -0.90
CA THR A 122 -0.09 6.11 -1.40
C THR A 122 0.91 5.99 -0.25
N ILE A 123 0.86 6.91 0.72
CA ILE A 123 1.71 6.84 1.93
C ILE A 123 1.37 5.55 2.71
N TRP A 124 0.09 5.28 2.94
CA TRP A 124 -0.37 4.06 3.60
C TRP A 124 0.07 2.79 2.87
N LEU A 125 -0.07 2.76 1.54
CA LEU A 125 0.35 1.65 0.69
C LEU A 125 1.85 1.40 0.82
N LEU A 126 2.67 2.44 0.75
CA LEU A 126 4.12 2.32 0.87
C LEU A 126 4.56 1.90 2.26
N ASP A 127 3.92 2.38 3.32
CA ASP A 127 4.20 1.92 4.68
C ASP A 127 3.93 0.42 4.83
N CYS A 128 2.84 -0.06 4.21
CA CYS A 128 2.58 -1.50 4.10
C CYS A 128 3.65 -2.21 3.27
N MET A 129 4.01 -1.69 2.08
CA MET A 129 4.99 -2.30 1.18
C MET A 129 6.38 -2.42 1.79
N TRP A 130 6.85 -1.35 2.41
CA TRP A 130 8.19 -1.31 2.99
C TRP A 130 8.35 -2.23 4.19
N SER A 131 7.24 -2.62 4.84
CA SER A 131 7.28 -3.58 5.93
C SER A 131 7.80 -4.95 5.51
N PHE A 132 7.41 -5.44 4.33
CA PHE A 132 7.88 -6.72 3.84
C PHE A 132 9.11 -6.60 2.92
N GLN A 133 9.20 -5.54 2.11
CA GLN A 133 10.31 -5.37 1.17
C GLN A 133 11.63 -5.00 1.87
N PHE A 134 11.56 -4.21 2.94
CA PHE A 134 12.74 -3.65 3.62
C PHE A 134 12.79 -4.00 5.11
N GLN A 135 11.88 -4.85 5.59
CA GLN A 135 11.77 -5.24 7.00
C GLN A 135 11.63 -4.02 7.93
N VAL A 136 10.94 -3.00 7.44
CA VAL A 136 10.75 -1.73 8.13
C VAL A 136 9.52 -1.81 9.01
N ARG A 137 9.61 -1.42 10.28
CA ARG A 137 8.41 -1.37 11.13
C ARG A 137 7.40 -0.38 10.55
N PRO A 138 6.20 -0.82 10.19
CA PRO A 138 5.17 0.05 9.66
C PRO A 138 4.66 1.00 10.76
N LEU A 139 4.36 2.23 10.36
CA LEU A 139 3.91 3.32 11.22
C LEU A 139 2.40 3.56 11.14
N LEU A 140 1.76 3.12 10.05
CA LEU A 140 0.33 3.19 9.85
C LEU A 140 -0.29 1.80 10.02
N SER A 141 -1.52 1.78 10.53
CA SER A 141 -2.36 0.60 10.71
C SER A 141 -3.52 0.61 9.71
N LEU A 142 -4.27 -0.48 9.63
CA LEU A 142 -5.51 -0.51 8.85
C LEU A 142 -6.58 0.45 9.44
N GLU A 143 -6.53 0.71 10.75
CA GLU A 143 -7.47 1.63 11.41
C GLU A 143 -7.24 3.10 11.02
N ASP A 144 -6.06 3.45 10.50
CA ASP A 144 -5.77 4.81 10.02
C ASP A 144 -6.39 5.08 8.64
N ALA A 145 -6.74 4.03 7.89
CA ALA A 145 -7.32 4.11 6.55
C ALA A 145 -8.85 4.37 6.58
N ARG A 146 -9.26 5.44 7.28
CA ARG A 146 -10.67 5.82 7.52
C ARG A 146 -11.30 6.64 6.40
N VAL A 147 -10.47 7.27 5.58
CA VAL A 147 -10.93 8.11 4.45
C VAL A 147 -11.59 7.21 3.39
N PRO A 148 -12.63 7.63 2.66
CA PRO A 148 -13.16 6.86 1.53
C PRO A 148 -12.06 6.46 0.55
N VAL A 149 -12.08 5.23 0.02
CA VAL A 149 -11.12 4.78 -0.98
C VAL A 149 -11.14 5.67 -2.23
N PRO A 150 -10.03 5.78 -2.97
CA PRO A 150 -9.97 6.56 -4.21
C PRO A 150 -11.07 6.19 -5.21
N CYS A 151 -11.49 7.18 -5.99
CA CYS A 151 -12.47 6.98 -7.04
C CYS A 151 -11.94 6.11 -8.19
N GLN A 152 -12.84 5.70 -9.09
CA GLN A 152 -12.44 4.98 -10.30
C GLN A 152 -11.55 5.84 -11.20
N GLU A 153 -10.64 5.19 -11.92
CA GLU A 153 -9.69 5.89 -12.80
C GLU A 153 -10.42 6.71 -13.87
N VAL A 154 -11.52 6.21 -14.44
CA VAL A 154 -12.33 6.97 -15.42
C VAL A 154 -12.83 8.32 -14.90
N LEU A 155 -13.16 8.41 -13.61
CA LEU A 155 -13.60 9.67 -13.00
C LEU A 155 -12.41 10.60 -12.71
N TRP A 156 -11.27 10.03 -12.32
CA TRP A 156 -10.03 10.76 -12.08
C TRP A 156 -9.38 11.31 -13.37
N GLU A 157 -9.46 10.55 -14.46
CA GLU A 157 -8.89 10.85 -15.76
C GLU A 157 -9.79 11.72 -16.65
N ALA A 158 -10.98 12.10 -16.15
CA ALA A 158 -11.86 13.02 -16.83
C ALA A 158 -11.09 14.28 -17.27
N SER A 159 -11.13 14.60 -18.57
CA SER A 159 -10.29 15.66 -19.14
C SER A 159 -10.94 17.05 -19.06
N THR A 160 -12.24 17.10 -18.76
CA THR A 160 -12.99 18.35 -18.65
C THR A 160 -13.94 18.34 -17.45
N ALA A 161 -14.29 19.54 -16.97
CA ALA A 161 -15.26 19.71 -15.88
C ALA A 161 -16.65 19.14 -16.22
N LEU A 162 -17.03 19.18 -17.50
CA LEU A 162 -18.31 18.66 -17.97
C LEU A 162 -18.34 17.13 -17.93
N ASP A 163 -17.29 16.48 -18.45
CA ASP A 163 -17.16 15.02 -18.42
C ASP A 163 -17.10 14.52 -16.98
N TRP A 164 -16.29 15.16 -16.15
CA TRP A 164 -16.21 14.87 -14.72
C TRP A 164 -17.58 14.94 -14.06
N ARG A 165 -18.37 16.00 -14.32
CA ARG A 165 -19.68 16.19 -13.71
C ARG A 165 -20.68 15.11 -14.13
N GLN A 166 -20.67 14.73 -15.40
CA GLN A 166 -21.52 13.63 -15.90
C GLN A 166 -21.18 12.32 -15.19
N LEU A 167 -19.90 11.95 -15.14
CA LEU A 167 -19.42 10.75 -14.46
C LEU A 167 -19.67 10.79 -12.94
N TYR A 168 -19.43 11.94 -12.31
CA TYR A 168 -19.61 12.12 -10.87
C TYR A 168 -21.08 12.00 -10.46
N SER A 169 -22.01 12.50 -11.28
CA SER A 169 -23.46 12.46 -10.98
C SER A 169 -24.03 11.05 -10.85
N VAL A 170 -23.45 10.08 -11.59
CA VAL A 170 -23.84 8.67 -11.55
C VAL A 170 -22.93 7.82 -10.65
N SER A 171 -21.88 8.43 -10.06
CA SER A 171 -20.92 7.72 -9.23
C SER A 171 -21.47 7.33 -7.86
N THR A 172 -21.18 6.10 -7.46
CA THR A 172 -21.49 5.61 -6.12
C THR A 172 -20.53 6.23 -5.09
N LYS A 173 -21.05 6.54 -3.89
CA LYS A 173 -20.18 6.95 -2.78
C LYS A 173 -19.22 5.81 -2.44
N ASN A 174 -17.94 6.13 -2.33
CA ASN A 174 -16.92 5.17 -1.90
C ASN A 174 -16.98 4.96 -0.38
N LEU A 175 -16.76 3.71 0.04
CA LEU A 175 -16.57 3.33 1.43
C LEU A 175 -15.11 3.55 1.84
N SER A 176 -14.82 3.59 3.14
CA SER A 176 -13.44 3.56 3.65
C SER A 176 -12.77 2.22 3.36
N LEU A 177 -11.43 2.18 3.33
CA LEU A 177 -10.70 0.94 3.11
C LEU A 177 -11.02 -0.09 4.21
N HIS A 178 -11.18 0.36 5.45
CA HIS A 178 -11.59 -0.48 6.57
C HIS A 178 -12.94 -1.18 6.31
N GLU A 179 -13.96 -0.41 5.91
CA GLU A 179 -15.29 -0.95 5.60
C GLU A 179 -15.26 -1.89 4.38
N VAL A 180 -14.52 -1.53 3.32
CA VAL A 180 -14.37 -2.39 2.14
C VAL A 180 -13.78 -3.74 2.54
N ILE A 181 -12.74 -3.74 3.38
CA ILE A 181 -12.09 -4.97 3.85
C ILE A 181 -13.00 -5.78 4.75
N GLN A 182 -13.79 -5.14 5.62
CA GLN A 182 -14.78 -5.83 6.43
C GLN A 182 -15.83 -6.54 5.56
N ILE A 183 -16.40 -5.83 4.57
CA ILE A 183 -17.36 -6.40 3.61
C ILE A 183 -16.70 -7.55 2.83
N LEU A 184 -15.45 -7.37 2.41
CA LEU A 184 -14.73 -8.38 1.65
C LEU A 184 -14.49 -9.65 2.49
N TYR A 185 -14.12 -9.53 3.78
CA TYR A 185 -13.92 -10.67 4.67
C TYR A 185 -15.24 -11.38 5.03
N VAL A 186 -16.30 -10.62 5.31
CA VAL A 186 -17.57 -11.14 5.84
C VAL A 186 -18.51 -11.59 4.72
N GLU A 187 -18.71 -10.73 3.72
CA GLU A 187 -19.70 -10.94 2.66
C GLU A 187 -19.09 -11.48 1.36
N LYS A 188 -17.76 -11.58 1.26
CA LYS A 188 -17.05 -12.09 0.08
C LYS A 188 -17.46 -11.37 -1.22
N ARG A 189 -17.66 -10.06 -1.12
CA ARG A 189 -18.06 -9.20 -2.25
C ARG A 189 -17.20 -7.96 -2.33
N LEU A 190 -17.07 -7.45 -3.55
CA LEU A 190 -16.48 -6.15 -3.84
C LEU A 190 -17.47 -5.36 -4.68
N GLN A 191 -17.59 -4.05 -4.42
CA GLN A 191 -18.39 -3.18 -5.27
C GLN A 191 -17.78 -3.14 -6.68
N SER A 192 -18.61 -3.28 -7.71
CA SER A 192 -18.17 -3.16 -9.11
C SER A 192 -17.55 -1.80 -9.41
N SER A 193 -17.95 -0.77 -8.65
CA SER A 193 -17.42 0.59 -8.74
C SER A 193 -16.05 0.78 -8.09
N THR A 194 -15.41 -0.26 -7.51
CA THR A 194 -14.06 -0.13 -6.96
C THR A 194 -13.05 0.15 -8.09
N GLY A 195 -12.23 1.20 -7.95
CA GLY A 195 -11.17 1.57 -8.91
C GLY A 195 -9.96 0.63 -8.85
N GLU A 196 -9.06 0.75 -9.83
CA GLU A 196 -7.82 -0.06 -9.88
C GLU A 196 -6.92 0.23 -8.68
N PHE A 197 -6.69 1.51 -8.38
CA PHE A 197 -5.89 1.87 -7.21
C PHE A 197 -6.51 1.33 -5.90
N SER A 198 -7.84 1.43 -5.77
CA SER A 198 -8.58 0.89 -4.62
C SER A 198 -8.47 -0.64 -4.49
N ARG A 199 -8.40 -1.38 -5.60
CA ARG A 199 -8.14 -2.84 -5.57
C ARG A 199 -6.73 -3.14 -5.07
N ILE A 200 -5.71 -2.39 -5.51
CA ILE A 200 -4.32 -2.55 -5.01
C ILE A 200 -4.26 -2.31 -3.50
N LEU A 201 -4.94 -1.26 -3.02
CA LEU A 201 -5.08 -0.98 -1.60
C LEU A 201 -5.75 -2.14 -0.85
N CYS A 202 -6.81 -2.73 -1.41
CA CYS A 202 -7.48 -3.88 -0.81
C CYS A 202 -6.55 -5.09 -0.68
N ILE A 203 -5.77 -5.41 -1.71
CA ILE A 203 -4.78 -6.51 -1.67
C ILE A 203 -3.79 -6.28 -0.52
N HIS A 204 -3.25 -5.07 -0.41
CA HIS A 204 -2.28 -4.75 0.63
C HIS A 204 -2.91 -4.70 2.01
N ALA A 205 -4.17 -4.31 2.13
CA ALA A 205 -4.92 -4.37 3.38
C ALA A 205 -5.23 -5.80 3.83
N LEU A 206 -5.50 -6.72 2.90
CA LEU A 206 -5.62 -8.14 3.21
C LEU A 206 -4.30 -8.70 3.73
N PHE A 207 -3.18 -8.44 3.06
CA PHE A 207 -1.86 -8.86 3.54
C PHE A 207 -1.54 -8.28 4.91
N ARG A 208 -1.80 -6.98 5.08
CA ARG A 208 -1.64 -6.30 6.35
C ARG A 208 -2.44 -6.98 7.45
N ARG A 209 -3.73 -7.25 7.19
CA ARG A 209 -4.60 -7.89 8.18
C ARG A 209 -4.16 -9.30 8.52
N THR A 210 -3.75 -10.10 7.52
CA THR A 210 -3.21 -11.44 7.75
C THR A 210 -1.96 -11.40 8.62
N TRP A 211 -1.05 -10.43 8.42
CA TRP A 211 0.14 -10.27 9.26
C TRP A 211 -0.16 -9.79 10.67
N GLU A 212 -1.16 -8.93 10.86
CA GLU A 212 -1.60 -8.54 12.20
C GLU A 212 -2.12 -9.74 12.99
N VAL A 213 -2.90 -10.61 12.34
CA VAL A 213 -3.39 -11.86 12.95
C VAL A 213 -2.24 -12.83 13.23
N GLU A 214 -1.28 -12.94 12.32
CA GLU A 214 -0.05 -13.71 12.54
C GLU A 214 0.74 -13.19 13.75
N ALA A 215 1.01 -11.89 13.79
CA ALA A 215 1.77 -11.25 14.86
C ALA A 215 1.05 -11.42 16.20
N TYR A 216 -0.28 -11.33 16.22
CA TYR A 216 -1.09 -11.63 17.39
C TYR A 216 -0.84 -13.06 17.89
N PHE A 217 -0.96 -14.09 17.06
CA PHE A 217 -0.75 -15.47 17.49
C PHE A 217 0.72 -15.82 17.83
N LYS A 218 1.69 -15.06 17.31
CA LYS A 218 3.11 -15.19 17.68
C LYS A 218 3.44 -14.60 19.04
N GLN A 219 2.59 -13.74 19.61
CA GLN A 219 2.85 -13.16 20.93
C GLN A 219 2.69 -14.23 22.02
N PRO A 220 3.66 -14.39 22.94
CA PRO A 220 3.64 -15.44 23.97
C PRO A 220 2.40 -15.41 24.87
N LEU A 221 1.85 -14.23 25.13
CA LEU A 221 0.70 -14.04 26.01
C LEU A 221 -0.65 -14.28 25.33
N THR A 222 -0.69 -14.44 24.00
CA THR A 222 -1.94 -14.58 23.26
C THR A 222 -2.68 -15.87 23.57
N LEU A 223 -1.93 -16.96 23.77
CA LEU A 223 -2.49 -18.27 24.13
C LEU A 223 -2.62 -18.45 25.65
N TRP A 224 -2.16 -17.48 26.43
CA TRP A 224 -2.23 -17.49 27.88
C TRP A 224 -3.54 -16.84 28.37
N SER A 225 -4.26 -17.55 29.23
CA SER A 225 -5.50 -17.04 29.84
C SER A 225 -5.16 -16.32 31.16
N PRO A 226 -5.46 -15.01 31.28
CA PRO A 226 -5.21 -14.26 32.50
C PRO A 226 -6.06 -14.80 33.66
N ALA A 227 -5.45 -14.97 34.83
CA ALA A 227 -6.10 -15.34 36.07
C ALA A 227 -5.78 -14.33 37.18
N ALA A 228 -6.66 -14.23 38.17
CA ALA A 228 -6.48 -13.32 39.32
C ALA A 228 -5.34 -13.77 40.27
N GLU A 229 -5.04 -15.07 40.29
CA GLU A 229 -3.96 -15.66 41.09
C GLU A 229 -2.61 -15.50 40.41
N GLN A 230 -1.54 -15.32 41.20
CA GLN A 230 -0.18 -15.30 40.67
C GLN A 230 0.17 -16.67 40.07
N GLN A 231 0.56 -16.67 38.79
CA GLN A 231 1.00 -17.87 38.08
C GLN A 231 2.51 -17.80 37.83
N ALA A 232 3.22 -18.91 38.09
CA ALA A 232 4.64 -19.02 37.76
C ALA A 232 4.84 -19.11 36.24
N ILE A 233 5.83 -18.38 35.71
CA ILE A 233 6.23 -18.48 34.30
C ILE A 233 6.79 -19.88 34.06
N LYS A 234 6.11 -20.69 33.23
CA LYS A 234 6.58 -22.03 32.87
C LYS A 234 7.56 -21.94 31.69
N PRO A 235 8.85 -22.30 31.85
CA PRO A 235 9.86 -22.14 30.80
C PRO A 235 9.56 -22.89 29.49
N LYS A 236 8.81 -23.99 29.57
CA LYS A 236 8.51 -24.88 28.44
C LYS A 236 7.41 -24.34 27.50
N GLU A 237 6.59 -23.38 27.96
CA GLU A 237 5.58 -22.70 27.14
C GLU A 237 6.19 -21.55 26.29
N MET A 238 7.43 -21.13 26.57
CA MET A 238 8.05 -19.94 25.97
C MET A 238 9.20 -20.21 24.99
N SER A 239 9.61 -21.47 24.77
CA SER A 239 10.93 -21.76 24.17
C SER A 239 10.95 -22.14 22.68
N GLY A 240 9.79 -22.29 22.03
CA GLY A 240 9.71 -22.67 20.61
C GLY A 240 9.02 -21.61 19.75
N PRO A 241 9.43 -21.42 18.47
CA PRO A 241 8.66 -20.59 17.55
C PRO A 241 7.26 -21.18 17.38
N VAL A 242 6.22 -20.36 17.57
CA VAL A 242 4.82 -20.78 17.41
C VAL A 242 4.59 -21.29 15.98
N TRP A 243 4.22 -22.56 15.84
CA TRP A 243 3.86 -23.14 14.55
C TRP A 243 2.42 -22.74 14.18
N LEU A 244 2.29 -21.63 13.45
CA LEU A 244 0.98 -21.05 13.09
C LEU A 244 0.00 -22.02 12.40
N PRO A 245 0.42 -22.96 11.53
CA PRO A 245 -0.50 -23.89 10.89
C PRO A 245 -1.27 -24.80 11.85
N GLU A 246 -0.74 -25.08 13.05
CA GLU A 246 -1.47 -25.83 14.09
C GLU A 246 -2.61 -25.01 14.71
N ILE A 247 -2.55 -23.69 14.64
CA ILE A 247 -3.58 -22.81 15.16
C ILE A 247 -4.74 -22.75 14.14
N GLN A 248 -5.79 -23.52 14.41
CA GLN A 248 -6.96 -23.62 13.52
C GLN A 248 -7.60 -22.25 13.20
N ILE A 249 -7.63 -21.33 14.17
CA ILE A 249 -8.16 -19.97 13.96
C ILE A 249 -7.30 -19.22 12.94
N TYR A 250 -5.98 -19.27 13.05
CA TYR A 250 -5.07 -18.66 12.09
C TYR A 250 -5.26 -19.25 10.68
N SER A 251 -5.36 -20.58 10.56
CA SER A 251 -5.63 -21.25 9.28
C SER A 251 -6.94 -20.75 8.65
N ARG A 252 -8.01 -20.57 9.43
CA ARG A 252 -9.27 -19.98 8.94
C ARG A 252 -9.12 -18.54 8.45
N TRP A 253 -8.36 -17.70 9.17
CA TRP A 253 -8.07 -16.33 8.74
C TRP A 253 -7.29 -16.29 7.42
N ARG A 254 -6.27 -17.14 7.29
CA ARG A 254 -5.48 -17.28 6.05
C ARG A 254 -6.36 -17.68 4.88
N ASN A 255 -7.21 -18.69 5.06
CA ASN A 255 -8.09 -19.18 3.99
C ASN A 255 -9.10 -18.10 3.59
N SER A 256 -9.70 -17.43 4.58
CA SER A 256 -10.63 -16.33 4.35
C SER A 256 -9.97 -15.20 3.55
N ALA A 257 -8.69 -14.88 3.83
CA ALA A 257 -7.93 -13.89 3.06
C ALA A 257 -7.68 -14.35 1.61
N CYS A 258 -7.39 -15.64 1.39
CA CYS A 258 -7.29 -16.21 0.03
C CYS A 258 -8.63 -16.07 -0.73
N ASP A 259 -9.76 -16.39 -0.11
CA ASP A 259 -11.08 -16.24 -0.75
C ASP A 259 -11.36 -14.76 -1.11
N CYS A 260 -10.93 -13.82 -0.27
CA CYS A 260 -11.02 -12.39 -0.55
C CYS A 260 -10.17 -11.97 -1.75
N LEU A 261 -8.96 -12.53 -1.85
CA LEU A 261 -8.09 -12.30 -3.00
C LEU A 261 -8.72 -12.88 -4.27
N ASP A 262 -9.34 -14.06 -4.23
CA ASP A 262 -10.07 -14.61 -5.39
C ASP A 262 -11.16 -13.65 -5.90
N VAL A 263 -11.91 -13.01 -5.00
CA VAL A 263 -12.92 -12.00 -5.36
C VAL A 263 -12.29 -10.78 -6.03
N LEU A 264 -11.17 -10.28 -5.50
CA LEU A 264 -10.42 -9.14 -6.07
C LEU A 264 -9.85 -9.50 -7.45
N HIS A 265 -9.28 -10.71 -7.58
CA HIS A 265 -8.67 -11.20 -8.80
C HIS A 265 -9.68 -11.56 -9.85
N TRP A 266 -10.84 -12.11 -9.54
CA TRP A 266 -11.89 -12.32 -10.53
C TRP A 266 -12.27 -11.01 -11.23
N HIS A 267 -12.35 -9.92 -10.46
CA HIS A 267 -12.57 -8.59 -11.01
C HIS A 267 -11.38 -8.09 -11.86
N ALA A 268 -10.14 -8.32 -11.44
CA ALA A 268 -8.94 -7.86 -12.15
C ALA A 268 -8.58 -8.73 -13.38
N ASN A 269 -8.81 -10.04 -13.31
CA ASN A 269 -8.54 -11.04 -14.34
C ASN A 269 -9.45 -10.89 -15.56
N SER A 270 -10.57 -10.16 -15.43
CA SER A 270 -11.35 -9.73 -16.59
C SER A 270 -10.56 -8.77 -17.52
N VAL A 271 -9.50 -8.14 -17.02
CA VAL A 271 -8.64 -7.18 -17.75
C VAL A 271 -7.23 -7.73 -18.01
N ILE A 272 -6.66 -8.53 -17.09
CA ILE A 272 -5.27 -9.03 -17.12
C ILE A 272 -4.99 -10.05 -18.25
N GLY A 273 -6.01 -10.70 -18.81
CA GLY A 273 -5.85 -11.68 -19.90
C GLY A 273 -5.10 -11.15 -21.13
N ALA A 274 -5.14 -9.84 -21.40
CA ALA A 274 -4.46 -9.22 -22.54
C ALA A 274 -2.96 -8.95 -22.28
N ALA A 275 -2.57 -8.69 -21.03
CA ALA A 275 -1.20 -8.30 -20.71
C ALA A 275 -0.29 -9.53 -20.46
N VAL A 276 -0.84 -10.70 -20.11
CA VAL A 276 -0.06 -11.90 -19.73
C VAL A 276 0.66 -12.45 -20.96
N GLN A 277 0.05 -12.25 -22.13
CA GLN A 277 0.63 -12.47 -23.45
C GLN A 277 1.87 -11.60 -23.69
N LEU A 278 1.92 -10.38 -23.14
CA LEU A 278 2.99 -9.39 -23.35
C LEU A 278 4.18 -9.61 -22.40
N ALA A 279 3.93 -10.06 -21.17
CA ALA A 279 4.99 -10.27 -20.18
C ALA A 279 5.76 -11.58 -20.35
N LEU A 280 5.13 -12.60 -20.94
CA LEU A 280 5.82 -13.83 -21.35
C LEU A 280 6.90 -13.58 -22.42
N LEU A 281 6.87 -12.43 -23.10
CA LEU A 281 7.89 -12.04 -24.09
C LEU A 281 9.10 -11.33 -23.48
N MET A 282 9.05 -10.89 -22.22
CA MET A 282 10.00 -9.90 -21.68
C MET A 282 10.95 -10.42 -20.58
N THR A 283 10.77 -11.66 -20.10
CA THR A 283 11.55 -12.19 -18.95
C THR A 283 12.67 -13.13 -19.39
N ARG A 284 13.81 -12.56 -19.83
CA ARG A 284 15.10 -13.26 -19.94
C ARG A 284 16.11 -12.67 -18.94
N GLU A 285 16.40 -13.46 -17.92
CA GLU A 285 17.58 -13.53 -17.01
C GLU A 285 18.03 -12.32 -16.16
N ARG A 286 18.16 -12.53 -14.83
CA ARG A 286 19.45 -12.49 -14.08
C ARG A 286 19.36 -12.94 -12.61
N GLU A 287 20.54 -13.28 -12.09
CA GLU A 287 20.93 -14.18 -10.98
C GLU A 287 21.18 -13.49 -9.59
N PRO A 288 21.50 -14.24 -8.50
CA PRO A 288 20.87 -14.08 -7.18
C PRO A 288 21.75 -13.48 -6.05
N GLU A 289 21.08 -13.10 -4.95
CA GLU A 289 21.67 -12.73 -3.64
C GLU A 289 21.67 -13.90 -2.62
N SER A 290 22.23 -13.67 -1.43
CA SER A 290 22.94 -14.64 -0.55
C SER A 290 22.20 -15.86 0.02
N ASP A 291 22.93 -16.98 0.09
CA ASP A 291 22.45 -18.38 0.14
C ASP A 291 21.87 -18.87 1.50
N GLY A 292 22.22 -18.23 2.62
CA GLY A 292 21.92 -18.73 3.97
C GLY A 292 20.45 -18.53 4.41
N GLN A 293 19.95 -17.30 4.32
CA GLN A 293 18.56 -16.97 4.66
C GLN A 293 17.57 -17.50 3.61
N ILE A 294 18.01 -17.58 2.35
CA ILE A 294 17.25 -18.15 1.25
C ILE A 294 17.01 -19.64 1.46
N THR A 295 18.00 -20.37 2.00
CA THR A 295 17.86 -21.81 2.25
C THR A 295 16.84 -22.12 3.35
N GLU A 296 16.81 -21.31 4.42
CA GLU A 296 15.82 -21.46 5.49
C GLU A 296 14.40 -21.11 5.00
N ALA A 297 14.26 -19.99 4.28
CA ALA A 297 13.00 -19.58 3.68
C ALA A 297 12.50 -20.60 2.63
N ARG A 298 13.39 -21.14 1.78
CA ARG A 298 13.07 -22.19 0.80
C ARG A 298 12.58 -23.46 1.47
N THR A 299 13.20 -23.87 2.57
CA THR A 299 12.79 -25.08 3.30
C THR A 299 11.41 -24.90 3.92
N HIS A 300 11.15 -23.71 4.48
CA HIS A 300 9.85 -23.34 5.04
C HIS A 300 8.75 -23.28 3.96
N ILE A 301 8.99 -22.57 2.86
CA ILE A 301 8.06 -22.44 1.73
C ILE A 301 7.78 -23.80 1.08
N ARG A 302 8.80 -24.64 0.91
CA ARG A 302 8.65 -25.98 0.33
C ARG A 302 7.79 -26.88 1.21
N ARG A 303 7.98 -26.83 2.54
CA ARG A 303 7.14 -27.58 3.48
C ARG A 303 5.68 -27.10 3.41
N TRP A 304 5.47 -25.79 3.48
CA TRP A 304 4.13 -25.20 3.36
C TRP A 304 3.46 -25.55 2.03
N ALA A 305 4.18 -25.46 0.91
CA ALA A 305 3.65 -25.74 -0.41
C ALA A 305 3.28 -27.22 -0.60
N MET A 306 3.95 -28.14 0.09
CA MET A 306 3.60 -29.56 0.07
C MET A 306 2.38 -29.87 0.96
N GLU A 307 2.23 -29.17 2.10
CA GLU A 307 1.11 -29.37 3.02
C GLU A 307 -0.19 -28.70 2.55
N ASP A 308 -0.11 -27.60 1.77
CA ASP A 308 -1.26 -26.80 1.33
C ASP A 308 -1.19 -26.45 -0.17
N GLN A 309 -1.08 -27.47 -1.02
CA GLN A 309 -0.78 -27.35 -2.46
C GLN A 309 -1.72 -26.42 -3.23
N TYR A 310 -3.01 -26.40 -2.90
CA TYR A 310 -3.99 -25.55 -3.57
C TYR A 310 -3.74 -24.07 -3.24
N LYS A 311 -3.43 -23.74 -1.98
CA LYS A 311 -3.10 -22.37 -1.57
C LYS A 311 -1.73 -21.94 -2.04
N ALA A 312 -0.79 -22.87 -2.19
CA ALA A 312 0.51 -22.58 -2.79
C ALA A 312 0.39 -22.13 -4.25
N ARG A 313 -0.44 -22.82 -5.04
CA ARG A 313 -0.72 -22.43 -6.43
C ARG A 313 -1.40 -21.05 -6.50
N LEU A 314 -2.37 -20.83 -5.62
CA LEU A 314 -3.09 -19.57 -5.56
C LEU A 314 -2.20 -18.39 -5.14
N ALA A 315 -1.35 -18.57 -4.12
CA ALA A 315 -0.37 -17.57 -3.71
C ALA A 315 0.63 -17.21 -4.82
N MET A 316 1.00 -18.18 -5.65
CA MET A 316 1.86 -17.94 -6.82
C MET A 316 1.18 -17.04 -7.86
N ILE A 317 -0.12 -17.22 -8.07
CA ILE A 317 -0.94 -16.36 -8.95
C ILE A 317 -1.02 -14.93 -8.36
N HIS A 318 -1.27 -14.80 -7.06
CA HIS A 318 -1.32 -13.51 -6.37
C HIS A 318 0.03 -12.77 -6.39
N ALA A 319 1.13 -13.49 -6.20
CA ALA A 319 2.48 -12.93 -6.27
C ALA A 319 2.76 -12.41 -7.69
N GLY A 320 2.42 -13.18 -8.72
CA GLY A 320 2.59 -12.77 -10.12
C GLY A 320 1.92 -11.43 -10.45
N VAL A 321 0.73 -11.18 -9.93
CA VAL A 321 0.01 -9.91 -10.14
C VAL A 321 0.57 -8.77 -9.28
N SER A 322 1.08 -9.07 -8.09
CA SER A 322 1.72 -8.06 -7.22
C SER A 322 3.04 -7.53 -7.80
N PHE A 323 3.69 -8.27 -8.71
CA PHE A 323 4.91 -7.88 -9.40
C PHE A 323 4.65 -7.18 -10.75
N TRP A 324 3.39 -6.94 -11.11
CA TRP A 324 3.01 -6.58 -12.48
C TRP A 324 2.27 -5.25 -12.61
N HIS A 325 2.11 -4.54 -11.49
CA HIS A 325 1.70 -3.14 -11.40
C HIS A 325 2.83 -2.32 -10.78
#